data_AF-A0A1R1APN3-F1
#
_entry.id   AF-A0A1R1APN3-F1
#
_cell.length_a   1.000
_cell.length_b   1.000
_cell.length_c   1.000
_cell.angle_alpha   90.00
_cell.angle_beta   90.00
_cell.angle_gamma   90.00
#
_symmetry.space_group_name_H-M   'P 1'
#
loop_
_entity.id
_entity.type
_entity.pdbx_description
1 polymer ?
#
loop_
_entity_poly.entity_id
_entity_poly.type
_entity_poly.pdbx_seq_one_letter_code
_entity_poly.pdbx_strand_id
1 'polypeptide(L)'
;MIDVNSEERLTKLLERYGNNSHTHLYYLGDKEWFWDSDYEALIVYRTALNRRIVLGDPVGNPRFTRRVIEQFVADCNENKQIPVFYQAKSSFLSLYEKLGLRCSKIGEEAQVDLSTFQLNGKQWLKLRNRMNKFGRSGFTFEVLHPPYSDSFLHRLQDISDEWLGNRKEKSFSVGSFAKEYVMRFPVAVLVGPDGNYEAFVTIAGDHQPFMEAESVCRRLTVDLMRYTKACPHGTMDVLFVSLFLWAKEQAYDVCSLGMAPLANVTDSHIIKLLYKYGNKLYNFKGLYEYKNKFAPNWENVYLVSQAAATSINVALLALIIHSNDSNKQSPSQIPPKHFIHKVLSSKKRA
;
A
#
# COMPACT_ATOMS: atom_id res chain seq x y z
N MET A 1 9.83 1.90 16.08
CA MET A 1 9.97 0.44 16.30
C MET A 1 8.59 -0.02 16.75
N ILE A 2 7.96 -0.91 15.97
CA ILE A 2 6.65 -1.46 16.29
C ILE A 2 6.83 -2.36 17.51
N ASP A 3 5.93 -2.27 18.48
CA ASP A 3 5.97 -3.12 19.68
C ASP A 3 5.74 -4.59 19.27
N VAL A 4 6.54 -5.53 19.83
CA VAL A 4 6.54 -6.95 19.44
C VAL A 4 5.16 -7.59 19.61
N ASN A 5 4.45 -7.24 20.69
CA ASN A 5 3.10 -7.74 20.93
C ASN A 5 2.08 -7.20 19.91
N SER A 6 2.30 -5.98 19.40
CA SER A 6 1.47 -5.40 18.35
C SER A 6 1.73 -6.09 17.01
N GLU A 7 2.98 -6.40 16.69
CA GLU A 7 3.35 -7.10 15.46
C GLU A 7 2.79 -8.53 15.41
N GLU A 8 2.93 -9.32 16.49
CA GLU A 8 2.36 -10.67 16.56
C GLU A 8 0.82 -10.65 16.37
N ARG A 9 0.16 -9.64 16.94
CA ARG A 9 -1.29 -9.46 16.78
C ARG A 9 -1.66 -9.11 15.34
N LEU A 10 -0.89 -8.24 14.67
CA LEU A 10 -1.09 -7.94 13.25
C LEU A 10 -0.94 -9.21 12.42
N THR A 11 0.12 -10.00 12.64
CA THR A 11 0.34 -11.26 11.91
C THR A 11 -0.88 -12.18 12.03
N LYS A 12 -1.38 -12.45 13.24
CA LYS A 12 -2.57 -13.28 13.45
C LYS A 12 -3.82 -12.73 12.76
N LEU A 13 -3.99 -11.40 12.77
CA LEU A 13 -5.11 -10.74 12.10
C LEU A 13 -5.05 -10.95 10.59
N LEU A 14 -3.87 -10.80 9.98
CA LEU A 14 -3.66 -10.94 8.54
C LEU A 14 -3.71 -12.40 8.07
N GLU A 15 -3.23 -13.36 8.88
CA GLU A 15 -3.38 -14.79 8.60
C GLU A 15 -4.84 -15.24 8.54
N ARG A 16 -5.72 -14.53 9.25
CA ARG A 16 -7.16 -14.83 9.30
C ARG A 16 -7.98 -14.08 8.26
N TYR A 17 -7.69 -12.79 8.05
CA TYR A 17 -8.54 -11.91 7.24
C TYR A 17 -7.88 -11.40 5.95
N GLY A 18 -6.59 -11.68 5.75
CA GLY A 18 -5.82 -11.27 4.58
C GLY A 18 -5.31 -9.85 4.61
N ASN A 19 -4.45 -9.57 3.64
CA ASN A 19 -3.85 -8.28 3.41
C ASN A 19 -4.72 -7.42 2.49
N ASN A 20 -4.60 -6.10 2.64
CA ASN A 20 -4.97 -5.14 1.60
C ASN A 20 -3.71 -4.57 0.91
N SER A 21 -3.89 -3.71 -0.09
CA SER A 21 -2.77 -3.17 -0.87
C SER A 21 -1.88 -2.15 -0.15
N HIS A 22 -2.17 -1.84 1.11
CA HIS A 22 -1.39 -0.94 1.95
C HIS A 22 -0.77 -1.60 3.18
N THR A 23 -1.15 -2.84 3.49
CA THR A 23 -0.79 -3.50 4.75
C THR A 23 0.71 -3.63 4.92
N HIS A 24 1.45 -3.89 3.83
CA HIS A 24 2.90 -3.98 3.86
C HIS A 24 3.58 -2.69 4.34
N LEU A 25 2.98 -1.54 4.06
CA LEU A 25 3.51 -0.25 4.49
C LEU A 25 3.45 -0.07 6.01
N TYR A 26 2.70 -0.89 6.74
CA TYR A 26 2.61 -0.80 8.20
C TYR A 26 3.96 -1.10 8.85
N TYR A 27 4.79 -1.90 8.19
CA TYR A 27 6.13 -2.29 8.65
C TYR A 27 7.21 -1.20 8.47
N LEU A 28 6.90 -0.07 7.82
CA LEU A 28 7.83 1.05 7.70
C LEU A 28 8.10 1.75 9.05
N GLY A 29 7.23 1.55 10.04
CA GLY A 29 7.41 2.08 11.40
C GLY A 29 7.24 3.60 11.52
N ASP A 30 6.69 4.26 10.50
CA ASP A 30 6.44 5.71 10.40
C ASP A 30 4.95 6.07 10.63
N LYS A 31 4.16 5.11 11.11
CA LYS A 31 2.72 5.23 11.35
C LYS A 31 2.34 4.70 12.73
N GLU A 32 1.27 5.26 13.27
CA GLU A 32 0.60 4.89 14.51
C GLU A 32 -0.56 3.92 14.22
N TRP A 33 -0.92 3.13 15.23
CA TRP A 33 -1.89 2.04 15.11
C TRP A 33 -3.08 2.31 16.02
N PHE A 34 -4.30 2.17 15.51
CA PHE A 34 -5.55 2.33 16.23
C PHE A 34 -6.39 1.06 16.09
N TRP A 35 -6.42 0.27 17.15
CA TRP A 35 -7.25 -0.93 17.23
C TRP A 35 -8.66 -0.57 17.66
N ASP A 36 -9.63 -1.35 17.21
CA ASP A 36 -10.95 -1.31 17.81
C ASP A 36 -10.94 -1.89 19.23
N SER A 37 -12.03 -1.69 19.96
CA SER A 37 -12.16 -2.11 21.36
C SER A 37 -11.88 -3.60 21.61
N ASP A 38 -12.09 -4.47 20.63
CA ASP A 38 -11.93 -5.92 20.79
C ASP A 38 -10.67 -6.47 20.08
N TYR A 39 -9.84 -5.59 19.49
CA TYR A 39 -8.62 -5.96 18.76
C TYR A 39 -8.86 -6.89 17.55
N GLU A 40 -10.01 -6.75 16.91
CA GLU A 40 -10.45 -7.50 15.73
C GLU A 40 -10.34 -6.69 14.43
N ALA A 41 -10.09 -5.39 14.50
CA ALA A 41 -9.84 -4.52 13.37
C ALA A 41 -8.82 -3.42 13.70
N LEU A 42 -8.04 -3.02 12.71
CA LEU A 42 -6.95 -2.05 12.84
C LEU A 42 -7.05 -0.96 11.78
N ILE A 43 -6.87 0.28 12.20
CA ILE A 43 -6.57 1.45 11.37
C ILE A 43 -5.12 1.87 11.60
N VAL A 44 -4.38 2.15 10.53
CA VAL A 44 -3.02 2.68 10.60
C VAL A 44 -3.00 4.10 10.04
N TYR A 45 -2.42 5.04 10.78
CA TYR A 45 -2.47 6.46 10.48
C TYR A 45 -1.16 7.17 10.83
N ARG A 46 -0.98 8.42 10.37
CA ARG A 46 0.09 9.30 10.83
C ARG A 46 -0.49 10.62 11.30
N THR A 47 -0.05 11.10 12.46
CA THR A 47 -0.43 12.44 12.94
C THR A 47 0.43 13.51 12.29
N ALA A 48 -0.20 14.56 11.77
CA ALA A 48 0.48 15.77 11.32
C ALA A 48 -0.36 17.01 11.67
N LEU A 49 0.24 17.94 12.41
CA LEU A 49 -0.49 19.02 13.08
C LEU A 49 -1.63 18.44 13.94
N ASN A 50 -2.86 18.91 13.77
CA ASN A 50 -4.04 18.36 14.43
C ASN A 50 -4.82 17.34 13.58
N ARG A 51 -4.21 16.75 12.55
CA ARG A 51 -4.85 15.76 11.67
C ARG A 51 -4.28 14.38 11.90
N ARG A 52 -5.14 13.37 11.92
CA ARG A 52 -4.78 11.96 11.94
C ARG A 52 -5.13 11.37 10.58
N ILE A 53 -4.09 11.14 9.78
CA ILE A 53 -4.23 10.77 8.38
C ILE A 53 -4.07 9.26 8.25
N VAL A 54 -5.20 8.57 8.06
CA VAL A 54 -5.31 7.14 7.85
C VAL A 54 -4.82 6.77 6.46
N LEU A 55 -4.09 5.66 6.35
CA LEU A 55 -3.64 5.07 5.10
C LEU A 55 -4.51 3.87 4.72
N GLY A 56 -5.25 4.00 3.63
CA GLY A 56 -6.12 2.95 3.10
C GLY A 56 -7.36 2.71 3.97
N ASP A 57 -7.91 1.51 3.84
CA ASP A 57 -9.04 1.03 4.63
C ASP A 57 -8.56 0.23 5.85
N PRO A 58 -9.41 0.07 6.89
CA PRO A 58 -9.09 -0.80 8.01
C PRO A 58 -8.85 -2.25 7.58
N VAL A 59 -7.98 -2.95 8.29
CA VAL A 59 -7.74 -4.40 8.14
C VAL A 59 -8.37 -5.17 9.29
N GLY A 60 -8.77 -6.41 9.05
CA GLY A 60 -9.31 -7.31 10.07
C GLY A 60 -10.73 -7.79 9.77
N ASN A 61 -11.42 -8.22 10.83
CA ASN A 61 -12.72 -8.83 10.75
C ASN A 61 -13.77 -7.89 10.12
N PRO A 62 -14.41 -8.26 9.00
CA PRO A 62 -15.39 -7.40 8.31
C PRO A 62 -16.56 -6.94 9.19
N ARG A 63 -16.89 -7.68 10.26
CA ARG A 63 -17.94 -7.28 11.21
C ARG A 63 -17.53 -6.08 12.07
N PHE A 64 -16.22 -5.85 12.24
CA PHE A 64 -15.66 -4.86 13.15
C PHE A 64 -14.90 -3.72 12.44
N THR A 65 -14.63 -3.82 11.14
CA THR A 65 -14.03 -2.73 10.34
C THR A 65 -14.88 -1.46 10.34
N ARG A 66 -16.22 -1.59 10.40
CA ARG A 66 -17.10 -0.42 10.62
C ARG A 66 -16.92 0.20 12.00
N ARG A 67 -16.85 -0.63 13.04
CA ARG A 67 -16.70 -0.19 14.44
C ARG A 67 -15.40 0.59 14.64
N VAL A 68 -14.28 0.12 14.08
CA VAL A 68 -12.99 0.81 14.23
C VAL A 68 -13.00 2.20 13.59
N ILE A 69 -13.67 2.37 12.44
CA ILE A 69 -13.84 3.68 11.81
C ILE A 69 -14.65 4.62 12.71
N GLU A 70 -15.79 4.15 13.22
CA GLU A 70 -16.66 4.94 14.11
C GLU A 70 -15.92 5.34 15.40
N GLN A 71 -15.20 4.41 16.02
CA GLN A 71 -14.39 4.66 17.22
C GLN A 71 -13.23 5.64 16.94
N PHE A 72 -12.56 5.51 15.79
CA PHE A 72 -11.47 6.40 15.42
C PHE A 72 -11.95 7.84 15.19
N VAL A 73 -13.09 8.01 14.52
CA VAL A 73 -13.69 9.33 14.31
C VAL A 73 -14.16 9.94 15.64
N ALA A 74 -14.78 9.14 16.52
CA ALA A 74 -15.17 9.59 17.85
C ALA A 74 -13.96 10.03 18.69
N ASP A 75 -12.89 9.24 18.72
CA ASP A 75 -11.64 9.56 19.41
C ASP A 75 -10.98 10.83 18.85
N CYS A 76 -10.99 11.03 17.53
CA CYS A 76 -10.54 12.29 16.94
C CYS A 76 -11.37 13.48 17.44
N ASN A 77 -12.70 13.36 17.48
CA ASN A 77 -13.59 14.43 17.93
C ASN A 77 -13.37 14.77 19.41
N GLU A 78 -13.26 13.77 20.28
CA GLU A 78 -13.00 13.94 21.71
C GLU A 78 -11.68 14.67 21.97
N ASN A 79 -10.65 14.38 21.16
CA ASN A 79 -9.31 14.98 21.29
C ASN A 79 -9.11 16.24 20.41
N LYS A 80 -10.19 16.78 19.80
CA LYS A 80 -10.13 17.97 18.91
C LYS A 80 -9.17 17.80 17.72
N GLN A 81 -9.04 16.57 17.23
CA GLN A 81 -8.26 16.20 16.06
C GLN A 81 -9.19 15.97 14.85
N ILE A 82 -8.64 16.06 13.65
CA ILE A 82 -9.38 15.92 12.39
C ILE A 82 -9.03 14.57 11.75
N PRO A 83 -9.99 13.66 11.57
CA PRO A 83 -9.75 12.42 10.85
C PRO A 83 -9.68 12.70 9.34
N VAL A 84 -8.70 12.10 8.68
CA VAL A 84 -8.51 12.15 7.22
C VAL A 84 -8.23 10.74 6.75
N PHE A 85 -9.01 10.20 5.81
CA PHE A 85 -8.74 8.89 5.22
C PHE A 85 -8.20 9.07 3.81
N TYR A 86 -6.99 8.56 3.57
CA TYR A 86 -6.29 8.70 2.30
C TYR A 86 -6.23 7.36 1.57
N GLN A 87 -6.65 7.35 0.30
CA GLN A 87 -6.81 6.14 -0.52
C GLN A 87 -7.86 5.15 0.02
N ALA A 88 -8.90 5.67 0.67
CA ALA A 88 -10.04 4.87 1.09
C ALA A 88 -10.78 4.29 -0.13
N LYS A 89 -11.35 3.08 0.00
CA LYS A 89 -12.12 2.43 -1.08
C LYS A 89 -13.59 2.80 -1.03
N SER A 90 -14.33 2.36 -2.05
CA SER A 90 -15.77 2.61 -2.19
C SER A 90 -16.62 1.93 -1.09
N SER A 91 -16.08 0.88 -0.46
CA SER A 91 -16.81 0.05 0.52
C SER A 91 -17.34 0.81 1.74
N PHE A 92 -16.65 1.89 2.16
CA PHE A 92 -17.00 2.64 3.37
C PHE A 92 -17.57 4.04 3.11
N LEU A 93 -17.83 4.43 1.86
CA LEU A 93 -18.28 5.80 1.53
C LEU A 93 -19.58 6.18 2.26
N SER A 94 -20.55 5.28 2.30
CA SER A 94 -21.83 5.52 2.98
C SER A 94 -21.65 5.69 4.50
N LEU A 95 -20.65 5.04 5.10
CA LEU A 95 -20.31 5.21 6.50
C LEU A 95 -19.65 6.57 6.74
N TYR A 96 -18.69 6.94 5.90
CA TYR A 96 -18.02 8.23 6.00
C TYR A 96 -19.00 9.41 5.86
N GLU A 97 -19.96 9.31 4.94
CA GLU A 97 -21.02 10.32 4.77
C GLU A 97 -21.92 10.43 6.01
N LYS A 98 -22.32 9.30 6.62
CA LYS A 98 -23.07 9.29 7.88
C LYS A 98 -22.30 9.91 9.05
N LEU A 99 -20.97 9.81 9.02
CA LEU A 99 -20.06 10.44 9.99
C LEU A 99 -19.77 11.93 9.65
N GLY A 100 -20.46 12.50 8.66
CA GLY A 100 -20.33 13.91 8.28
C GLY A 100 -19.07 14.24 7.49
N LEU A 101 -18.41 13.23 6.89
CA LEU A 101 -17.21 13.41 6.09
C LEU A 101 -17.56 13.47 4.60
N ARG A 102 -16.77 14.23 3.84
CA ARG A 102 -16.89 14.32 2.38
C ARG A 102 -15.93 13.35 1.71
N CYS A 103 -16.45 12.57 0.78
CA CYS A 103 -15.69 11.64 -0.05
C CYS A 103 -15.32 12.28 -1.39
N SER A 104 -14.03 12.53 -1.63
CA SER A 104 -13.53 13.11 -2.88
C SER A 104 -12.68 12.09 -3.63
N LYS A 105 -13.10 11.67 -4.83
CA LYS A 105 -12.29 10.76 -5.67
C LYS A 105 -10.97 11.43 -6.03
N ILE A 106 -9.85 10.75 -5.80
CA ILE A 106 -8.50 11.26 -6.06
C ILE A 106 -7.74 10.47 -7.13
N GLY A 107 -8.28 9.33 -7.56
CA GLY A 107 -7.71 8.48 -8.60
C GLY A 107 -8.33 7.10 -8.57
N GLU A 108 -7.57 6.12 -9.06
CA GLU A 108 -7.97 4.72 -9.10
C GLU A 108 -6.76 3.83 -8.83
N GLU A 109 -6.96 2.68 -8.20
CA GLU A 109 -5.97 1.61 -8.09
C GLU A 109 -6.12 0.62 -9.25
N ALA A 110 -5.00 0.20 -9.83
CA ALA A 110 -4.97 -0.83 -10.87
C ALA A 110 -4.83 -2.22 -10.22
N GLN A 111 -5.81 -3.09 -10.42
CA GLN A 111 -5.79 -4.48 -9.97
C GLN A 111 -5.79 -5.42 -11.19
N VAL A 112 -4.74 -6.21 -11.34
CA VAL A 112 -4.63 -7.23 -12.40
C VAL A 112 -5.22 -8.53 -11.86
N ASP A 113 -6.21 -9.08 -12.56
CA ASP A 113 -6.73 -10.42 -12.31
C ASP A 113 -5.71 -11.46 -12.82
N LEU A 114 -5.05 -12.14 -11.89
CA LEU A 114 -4.02 -13.14 -12.16
C LEU A 114 -4.62 -14.49 -12.56
N SER A 115 -5.81 -14.81 -12.06
CA SER A 115 -6.48 -16.09 -12.35
C SER A 115 -6.72 -16.28 -13.85
N THR A 116 -7.04 -15.17 -14.53
CA THR A 116 -7.30 -15.14 -15.98
C THR A 116 -6.13 -14.58 -16.80
N PHE A 117 -5.05 -14.09 -16.16
CA PHE A 117 -3.94 -13.45 -16.85
C PHE A 117 -3.27 -14.39 -17.87
N GLN A 118 -3.12 -13.93 -19.10
CA GLN A 118 -2.41 -14.64 -20.16
C GLN A 118 -1.93 -13.66 -21.23
N LEU A 119 -0.81 -13.98 -21.87
CA LEU A 119 -0.22 -13.17 -22.93
C LEU A 119 -0.70 -13.58 -24.34
N ASN A 120 -1.97 -13.96 -24.48
CA ASN A 120 -2.53 -14.47 -25.74
C ASN A 120 -3.35 -13.42 -26.48
N GLY A 121 -3.09 -13.22 -27.77
CA GLY A 121 -3.82 -12.27 -28.63
C GLY A 121 -3.02 -11.02 -29.02
N LYS A 122 -3.58 -10.21 -29.92
CA LYS A 122 -2.91 -9.05 -30.54
C LYS A 122 -2.54 -7.96 -29.53
N GLN A 123 -3.36 -7.74 -28.50
CA GLN A 123 -3.13 -6.71 -27.48
C GLN A 123 -1.81 -6.91 -26.71
N TRP A 124 -1.37 -8.16 -26.53
CA TRP A 124 -0.16 -8.51 -25.77
C TRP A 124 1.10 -8.62 -26.63
N LEU A 125 1.01 -8.43 -27.96
CA LEU A 125 2.12 -8.65 -28.88
C LEU A 125 3.36 -7.83 -28.50
N LYS A 126 3.17 -6.58 -28.08
CA LYS A 126 4.27 -5.70 -27.63
C LYS A 126 4.97 -6.24 -26.38
N LEU A 127 4.21 -6.75 -25.40
CA LEU A 127 4.77 -7.33 -24.19
C LEU A 127 5.49 -8.65 -24.50
N ARG A 128 4.89 -9.54 -25.30
CA ARG A 128 5.53 -10.80 -25.71
C ARG A 128 6.85 -10.57 -26.46
N ASN A 129 6.87 -9.64 -27.41
CA ASN A 129 8.09 -9.32 -28.15
C ASN A 129 9.19 -8.80 -27.21
N ARG A 130 8.82 -8.05 -26.17
CA ARG A 130 9.74 -7.55 -25.17
C ARG A 130 10.27 -8.67 -24.27
N MET A 131 9.40 -9.55 -23.78
CA MET A 131 9.78 -10.77 -23.03
C MET A 131 10.78 -11.62 -23.83
N ASN A 132 10.47 -11.91 -25.09
CA ASN A 132 11.33 -12.70 -25.97
C ASN A 132 12.69 -12.02 -26.21
N LYS A 133 12.72 -10.69 -26.33
CA LYS A 133 13.97 -9.94 -26.49
C LYS A 133 14.84 -10.08 -25.25
N PHE A 134 14.28 -9.91 -24.05
CA PHE A 134 15.03 -10.04 -22.79
C PHE A 134 15.60 -11.45 -22.63
N GLY A 135 14.80 -12.48 -22.89
CA GLY A 135 15.27 -13.88 -22.84
C GLY A 135 16.42 -14.15 -23.81
N ARG A 136 16.34 -13.67 -25.05
CA ARG A 136 17.46 -13.78 -26.03
C ARG A 136 18.70 -13.00 -25.62
N SER A 137 18.55 -11.95 -24.82
CA SER A 137 19.65 -11.18 -24.26
C SER A 137 20.22 -11.78 -22.97
N GLY A 138 19.79 -12.98 -22.58
CA GLY A 138 20.32 -13.71 -21.42
C GLY A 138 19.80 -13.24 -20.07
N PHE A 139 18.76 -12.41 -20.03
CA PHE A 139 18.12 -12.03 -18.77
C PHE A 139 17.19 -13.15 -18.28
N THR A 140 17.25 -13.45 -16.99
CA THR A 140 16.36 -14.42 -16.33
C THR A 140 15.64 -13.80 -15.14
N PHE A 141 14.55 -14.43 -14.71
CA PHE A 141 13.72 -13.98 -13.61
C PHE A 141 13.60 -15.10 -12.58
N GLU A 142 13.74 -14.76 -11.30
CA GLU A 142 13.51 -15.67 -10.19
C GLU A 142 12.89 -14.93 -9.00
N VAL A 143 12.21 -15.68 -8.12
CA VAL A 143 11.69 -15.17 -6.85
C VAL A 143 12.43 -15.83 -5.71
N LEU A 144 13.07 -15.01 -4.89
CA LEU A 144 13.83 -15.43 -3.72
C LEU A 144 13.00 -15.15 -2.47
N HIS A 145 13.05 -16.06 -1.49
CA HIS A 145 12.31 -15.95 -0.23
C HIS A 145 13.26 -15.66 0.95
N PRO A 146 12.82 -14.92 1.97
CA PRO A 146 13.61 -14.74 3.19
C PRO A 146 13.79 -16.08 3.94
N PRO A 147 14.84 -16.23 4.78
CA PRO A 147 15.83 -15.21 5.14
C PRO A 147 16.89 -14.99 4.04
N TYR A 148 17.40 -13.77 3.95
CA TYR A 148 18.43 -13.38 2.98
C TYR A 148 19.81 -13.24 3.61
N SER A 149 20.86 -13.47 2.81
CA SER A 149 22.22 -13.15 3.22
C SER A 149 22.47 -11.63 3.22
N ASP A 150 23.43 -11.18 4.02
CA ASP A 150 23.85 -9.76 4.00
C ASP A 150 24.36 -9.33 2.63
N SER A 151 25.08 -10.21 1.92
CA SER A 151 25.57 -9.94 0.57
C SER A 151 24.45 -9.67 -0.43
N PHE A 152 23.34 -10.42 -0.35
CA PHE A 152 22.17 -10.19 -1.18
C PHE A 152 21.50 -8.86 -0.85
N LEU A 153 21.29 -8.57 0.44
CA LEU A 153 20.70 -7.30 0.89
C LEU A 153 21.57 -6.09 0.52
N HIS A 154 22.89 -6.22 0.57
CA HIS A 154 23.83 -5.21 0.07
C HIS A 154 23.67 -5.01 -1.43
N ARG A 155 23.56 -6.09 -2.22
CA ARG A 155 23.32 -5.95 -3.65
C ARG A 155 22.00 -5.24 -3.96
N LEU A 156 20.93 -5.55 -3.24
CA LEU A 156 19.65 -4.83 -3.40
C LEU A 156 19.78 -3.34 -3.03
N GLN A 157 20.57 -3.03 -2.01
CA GLN A 157 20.88 -1.65 -1.63
C GLN A 157 21.62 -0.92 -2.75
N ASP A 158 22.62 -1.54 -3.37
CA ASP A 158 23.35 -0.94 -4.49
C ASP A 158 22.43 -0.63 -5.68
N ILE A 159 21.56 -1.59 -6.06
CA ILE A 159 20.55 -1.39 -7.11
C ILE A 159 19.61 -0.23 -6.73
N SER A 160 19.21 -0.19 -5.46
CA SER A 160 18.34 0.83 -4.91
C SER A 160 18.97 2.23 -4.98
N ASP A 161 20.22 2.37 -4.55
CA ASP A 161 20.96 3.62 -4.49
C ASP A 161 21.25 4.15 -5.91
N GLU A 162 21.64 3.27 -6.83
CA GLU A 162 21.82 3.62 -8.24
C GLU A 162 20.51 4.09 -8.87
N TRP A 163 19.42 3.35 -8.65
CA TRP A 163 18.11 3.72 -9.17
C TRP A 163 17.66 5.06 -8.61
N LEU A 164 17.80 5.27 -7.30
CA LEU A 164 17.34 6.48 -6.63
C LEU A 164 18.14 7.71 -7.10
N GLY A 165 19.46 7.57 -7.23
CA GLY A 165 20.37 8.66 -7.61
C GLY A 165 20.29 9.82 -6.62
N ASN A 166 20.05 11.04 -7.11
CA ASN A 166 19.93 12.23 -6.25
C ASN A 166 18.53 12.42 -5.62
N ARG A 167 17.60 11.50 -5.89
CA ARG A 167 16.26 11.57 -5.31
C ARG A 167 16.32 11.12 -3.85
N LYS A 168 15.31 11.52 -3.07
CA LYS A 168 15.14 11.02 -1.70
C LYS A 168 14.10 9.92 -1.68
N GLU A 169 14.22 9.03 -0.72
CA GLU A 169 13.15 8.11 -0.36
C GLU A 169 11.87 8.86 0.00
N LYS A 170 10.76 8.18 -0.19
CA LYS A 170 9.42 8.65 0.23
C LYS A 170 9.01 7.88 1.49
N SER A 171 7.93 8.33 2.12
CA SER A 171 7.37 7.66 3.29
C SER A 171 5.85 7.61 3.24
N PHE A 172 5.24 7.14 4.33
CA PHE A 172 3.81 7.02 4.58
C PHE A 172 3.11 6.04 3.66
N SER A 173 2.77 6.47 2.44
CA SER A 173 2.00 5.70 1.46
C SER A 173 2.85 5.08 0.34
N VAL A 174 4.18 5.14 0.48
CA VAL A 174 5.15 4.64 -0.49
C VAL A 174 6.27 3.94 0.29
N GLY A 175 6.63 2.72 -0.13
CA GLY A 175 7.75 1.99 0.44
C GLY A 175 9.08 2.73 0.26
N SER A 176 9.98 2.55 1.22
CA SER A 176 11.36 2.99 1.17
C SER A 176 12.30 1.82 1.38
N PHE A 177 13.52 1.90 0.83
CA PHE A 177 14.49 0.84 1.03
C PHE A 177 15.09 0.92 2.44
N ALA A 178 14.81 -0.10 3.24
CA ALA A 178 15.54 -0.45 4.46
C ALA A 178 15.69 -1.96 4.50
N LYS A 179 16.85 -2.48 4.93
CA LYS A 179 17.12 -3.92 4.92
C LYS A 179 16.09 -4.68 5.75
N GLU A 180 15.73 -4.13 6.92
CA GLU A 180 14.76 -4.67 7.87
C GLU A 180 13.33 -4.69 7.29
N TYR A 181 13.03 -3.80 6.35
CA TYR A 181 11.76 -3.76 5.65
C TYR A 181 11.75 -4.77 4.50
N VAL A 182 12.78 -4.76 3.66
CA VAL A 182 12.89 -5.63 2.48
C VAL A 182 12.93 -7.11 2.88
N MET A 183 13.62 -7.46 3.97
CA MET A 183 13.75 -8.85 4.44
C MET A 183 12.42 -9.48 4.89
N ARG A 184 11.33 -8.71 4.98
CA ARG A 184 10.00 -9.21 5.36
C ARG A 184 9.23 -9.83 4.20
N PHE A 185 9.68 -9.61 2.97
CA PHE A 185 8.93 -9.90 1.76
C PHE A 185 9.75 -10.79 0.84
N PRO A 186 9.12 -11.71 0.09
CA PRO A 186 9.74 -12.28 -1.10
C PRO A 186 10.20 -11.19 -2.06
N VAL A 187 11.31 -11.44 -2.76
CA VAL A 187 11.92 -10.51 -3.71
C VAL A 187 12.04 -11.21 -5.05
N ALA A 188 11.33 -10.67 -6.04
CA ALA A 188 11.56 -11.01 -7.44
C ALA A 188 12.81 -10.29 -7.94
N VAL A 189 13.72 -10.97 -8.62
CA VAL A 189 14.93 -10.38 -9.20
C VAL A 189 15.00 -10.64 -10.70
N LEU A 190 15.59 -9.69 -11.41
CA LEU A 190 16.03 -9.88 -12.80
C LEU A 190 17.54 -10.08 -12.80
N VAL A 191 17.98 -11.24 -13.25
CA VAL A 191 19.40 -11.60 -13.35
C VAL A 191 19.89 -11.27 -14.75
N GLY A 192 21.00 -10.54 -14.85
CA GLY A 192 21.69 -10.21 -16.10
C GLY A 192 22.43 -11.40 -16.71
N PRO A 193 22.88 -11.27 -17.98
CA PRO A 193 23.61 -12.32 -18.68
C PRO A 193 24.97 -12.67 -18.06
N ASP A 194 25.51 -11.81 -17.21
CA ASP A 194 26.73 -12.00 -16.43
C ASP A 194 26.48 -12.66 -15.06
N GLY A 195 25.22 -12.98 -14.74
CA GLY A 195 24.80 -13.59 -13.47
C GLY A 195 24.53 -12.59 -12.34
N ASN A 196 24.67 -11.28 -12.58
CA ASN A 196 24.41 -10.26 -11.57
C ASN A 196 22.91 -9.94 -11.43
N TYR A 197 22.45 -9.65 -10.22
CA TYR A 197 21.11 -9.10 -10.01
C TYR A 197 21.07 -7.66 -10.53
N GLU A 198 20.23 -7.35 -11.51
CA GLU A 198 20.15 -6.02 -12.15
C GLU A 198 18.85 -5.27 -11.84
N ALA A 199 17.85 -5.96 -11.33
CA ALA A 199 16.62 -5.36 -10.85
C ALA A 199 16.00 -6.19 -9.74
N PHE A 200 15.18 -5.55 -8.93
CA PHE A 200 14.37 -6.25 -7.93
C PHE A 200 12.99 -5.64 -7.77
N VAL A 201 12.08 -6.49 -7.29
CA VAL A 201 10.72 -6.14 -6.89
C VAL A 201 10.41 -6.76 -5.53
N THR A 202 10.03 -5.94 -4.55
CA THR A 202 9.47 -6.49 -3.30
C THR A 202 8.02 -6.87 -3.51
N ILE A 203 7.69 -8.11 -3.17
CA ILE A 203 6.36 -8.69 -3.36
C ILE A 203 5.68 -8.70 -2.00
N ALA A 204 4.68 -7.85 -1.80
CA ALA A 204 3.87 -7.81 -0.59
C ALA A 204 2.56 -8.59 -0.79
N GLY A 205 1.92 -9.02 0.30
CA GLY A 205 0.58 -9.61 0.27
C GLY A 205 0.48 -10.95 0.99
N ASP A 206 -0.44 -11.80 0.52
CA ASP A 206 -0.85 -13.05 1.18
C ASP A 206 0.12 -14.21 0.89
N HIS A 207 1.32 -14.16 1.47
CA HIS A 207 2.34 -15.19 1.29
C HIS A 207 2.13 -16.44 2.13
N GLN A 208 1.37 -16.34 3.22
CA GLN A 208 1.05 -17.48 4.08
C GLN A 208 -0.30 -18.09 3.69
N PRO A 209 -0.49 -19.41 3.85
CA PRO A 209 -1.79 -20.04 3.72
C PRO A 209 -2.79 -19.47 4.73
N PHE A 210 -4.03 -19.23 4.30
CA PHE A 210 -5.10 -18.81 5.21
C PHE A 210 -5.47 -19.93 6.17
N MET A 211 -5.64 -19.59 7.46
CA MET A 211 -6.07 -20.56 8.49
C MET A 211 -7.50 -21.07 8.29
N GLU A 212 -8.38 -20.23 7.71
CA GLU A 212 -9.76 -20.58 7.35
C GLU A 212 -9.85 -20.63 5.81
N ALA A 213 -9.77 -21.84 5.23
CA ALA A 213 -9.15 -22.07 3.92
C ALA A 213 -10.06 -22.10 2.67
N GLU A 214 -11.34 -21.73 2.71
CA GLU A 214 -12.23 -22.04 1.56
C GLU A 214 -12.67 -20.87 0.67
N SER A 215 -12.29 -19.62 0.94
CA SER A 215 -12.76 -18.51 0.07
C SER A 215 -12.01 -17.19 0.14
N VAL A 216 -10.75 -17.16 0.58
CA VAL A 216 -10.02 -15.88 0.64
C VAL A 216 -9.21 -15.66 -0.64
N CYS A 217 -9.59 -14.62 -1.37
CA CYS A 217 -8.88 -14.14 -2.55
C CYS A 217 -7.44 -13.77 -2.16
N ARG A 218 -6.44 -14.51 -2.64
CA ARG A 218 -5.02 -14.30 -2.38
C ARG A 218 -4.53 -13.13 -3.21
N ARG A 219 -4.07 -12.07 -2.54
CA ARG A 219 -3.64 -10.83 -3.18
C ARG A 219 -2.14 -10.64 -3.06
N LEU A 220 -1.57 -10.02 -4.08
CA LEU A 220 -0.22 -9.45 -4.05
C LEU A 220 -0.26 -7.96 -4.32
N THR A 221 0.76 -7.26 -3.85
CA THR A 221 1.03 -5.85 -4.15
C THR A 221 2.49 -5.69 -4.53
N VAL A 222 2.73 -4.97 -5.62
CA VAL A 222 4.07 -4.52 -6.00
C VAL A 222 4.40 -3.24 -5.25
N ASP A 223 5.49 -3.24 -4.48
CA ASP A 223 5.92 -2.08 -3.69
C ASP A 223 7.16 -1.40 -4.27
N LEU A 224 8.36 -1.85 -3.90
CA LEU A 224 9.61 -1.37 -4.48
C LEU A 224 9.82 -2.08 -5.82
N MET A 225 10.12 -1.33 -6.87
CA MET A 225 10.59 -1.85 -8.16
C MET A 225 11.74 -0.98 -8.63
N ARG A 226 12.97 -1.51 -8.56
CA ARG A 226 14.20 -0.77 -8.83
C ARG A 226 15.12 -1.57 -9.74
N TYR A 227 15.94 -0.87 -10.52
CA TYR A 227 16.80 -1.46 -11.52
C TYR A 227 18.02 -0.58 -11.80
N THR A 228 19.12 -1.20 -12.19
CA THR A 228 20.38 -0.53 -12.55
C THR A 228 20.32 0.09 -13.95
N LYS A 229 21.33 0.85 -14.34
CA LYS A 229 21.47 1.36 -15.72
C LYS A 229 21.82 0.26 -16.73
N ALA A 230 22.28 -0.91 -16.27
CA ALA A 230 22.54 -2.05 -17.15
C ALA A 230 21.24 -2.64 -17.72
N CYS A 231 20.11 -2.41 -17.04
CA CYS A 231 18.81 -2.89 -17.47
C CYS A 231 18.34 -2.23 -18.79
N PRO A 232 17.96 -3.01 -19.82
CA PRO A 232 17.49 -2.47 -21.09
C PRO A 232 16.18 -1.70 -20.98
N HIS A 233 15.88 -0.88 -22.00
CA HIS A 233 14.57 -0.25 -22.10
C HIS A 233 13.46 -1.31 -22.09
N GLY A 234 12.57 -1.19 -21.11
CA GLY A 234 11.43 -2.07 -20.94
C GLY A 234 11.53 -3.09 -19.81
N THR A 235 12.57 -3.00 -18.98
CA THR A 235 12.73 -3.82 -17.76
C THR A 235 11.46 -3.87 -16.90
N MET A 236 10.80 -2.73 -16.64
CA MET A 236 9.57 -2.74 -15.83
C MET A 236 8.46 -3.60 -16.45
N ASP A 237 8.29 -3.54 -17.78
CA ASP A 237 7.27 -4.37 -18.46
C ASP A 237 7.60 -5.86 -18.30
N VAL A 238 8.88 -6.23 -18.35
CA VAL A 238 9.34 -7.61 -18.16
C VAL A 238 9.18 -8.06 -16.71
N LEU A 239 9.52 -7.21 -15.73
CA LEU A 239 9.35 -7.51 -14.32
C LEU A 239 7.88 -7.74 -13.97
N PHE A 240 6.98 -6.83 -14.36
CA PHE A 240 5.54 -7.00 -14.12
C PHE A 240 4.99 -8.27 -14.77
N VAL A 241 5.30 -8.49 -16.05
CA VAL A 241 4.78 -9.66 -16.76
C VAL A 241 5.32 -10.97 -16.17
N SER A 242 6.62 -11.03 -15.85
CA SER A 242 7.23 -12.21 -15.21
C SER A 242 6.61 -12.46 -13.84
N LEU A 243 6.41 -11.40 -13.06
CA LEU A 243 5.76 -11.48 -11.75
C LEU A 243 4.32 -11.98 -11.87
N PHE A 244 3.53 -11.53 -12.85
CA PHE A 244 2.16 -12.00 -13.03
C PHE A 244 2.09 -13.47 -13.45
N LEU A 245 3.00 -13.90 -14.32
CA LEU A 245 3.10 -15.31 -14.71
C LEU A 245 3.48 -16.19 -13.51
N TRP A 246 4.51 -15.80 -12.75
CA TRP A 246 4.89 -16.49 -11.53
C TRP A 246 3.75 -16.50 -10.50
N ALA A 247 3.09 -15.36 -10.26
CA ALA A 247 2.03 -15.25 -9.27
C ALA A 247 0.82 -16.12 -9.63
N LYS A 248 0.51 -16.22 -10.93
CA LYS A 248 -0.50 -17.15 -11.43
C LYS A 248 -0.13 -18.61 -11.16
N GLU A 249 1.13 -19.00 -11.41
CA GLU A 249 1.63 -20.34 -11.09
C GLU A 249 1.56 -20.65 -9.58
N GLN A 250 1.73 -19.62 -8.74
CA GLN A 250 1.57 -19.72 -7.28
C GLN A 250 0.11 -19.62 -6.79
N ALA A 251 -0.86 -19.62 -7.71
CA ALA A 251 -2.29 -19.49 -7.43
C ALA A 251 -2.67 -18.25 -6.62
N TYR A 252 -2.08 -17.10 -6.96
CA TYR A 252 -2.61 -15.80 -6.56
C TYR A 252 -3.74 -15.36 -7.48
N ASP A 253 -4.72 -14.65 -6.92
CA ASP A 253 -5.92 -14.22 -7.65
C ASP A 253 -5.76 -12.82 -8.23
N VAL A 254 -5.16 -11.89 -7.47
CA VAL A 254 -5.11 -10.47 -7.83
C VAL A 254 -3.76 -9.85 -7.50
N CYS A 255 -3.24 -9.00 -8.38
CA CYS A 255 -2.08 -8.16 -8.11
C CYS A 255 -2.45 -6.67 -8.17
N SER A 256 -2.25 -5.94 -7.06
CA SER A 256 -2.29 -4.47 -7.07
C SER A 256 -0.99 -3.89 -7.62
N LEU A 257 -1.13 -2.97 -8.58
CA LEU A 257 -0.03 -2.15 -9.09
C LEU A 257 0.02 -0.77 -8.41
N GLY A 258 -0.78 -0.59 -7.35
CA GLY A 258 -0.99 0.65 -6.63
C GLY A 258 -1.83 1.69 -7.38
N MET A 259 -1.94 2.88 -6.79
CA MET A 259 -2.77 3.97 -7.31
C MET A 259 -2.19 4.65 -8.57
N ALA A 260 -3.07 5.06 -9.49
CA ALA A 260 -2.84 6.10 -10.48
C ALA A 260 -3.63 7.35 -10.05
N PRO A 261 -2.95 8.38 -9.53
CA PRO A 261 -3.62 9.62 -9.14
C PRO A 261 -4.26 10.30 -10.36
N LEU A 262 -5.37 11.00 -10.15
CA LEU A 262 -6.17 11.68 -11.19
C LEU A 262 -6.86 10.79 -12.22
N ALA A 263 -6.68 9.47 -12.18
CA ALA A 263 -7.40 8.54 -13.04
C ALA A 263 -8.92 8.74 -12.90
N ASN A 264 -9.57 9.11 -14.01
CA ASN A 264 -11.00 9.33 -14.12
C ASN A 264 -11.60 10.21 -12.99
N VAL A 265 -10.86 11.24 -12.57
CA VAL A 265 -11.33 12.27 -11.62
C VAL A 265 -11.99 13.40 -12.40
N THR A 266 -13.19 13.81 -11.98
CA THR A 266 -13.97 14.88 -12.65
C THR A 266 -14.07 16.16 -11.82
N ASP A 267 -13.81 16.13 -10.51
CA ASP A 267 -13.87 17.30 -9.64
C ASP A 267 -12.70 18.26 -9.93
N SER A 268 -13.02 19.39 -10.56
CA SER A 268 -12.02 20.40 -10.98
C SER A 268 -11.21 20.99 -9.81
N HIS A 269 -11.76 21.04 -8.59
CA HIS A 269 -11.04 21.53 -7.43
C HIS A 269 -9.97 20.52 -6.99
N ILE A 270 -10.34 19.24 -6.93
CA ILE A 270 -9.40 18.14 -6.62
C ILE A 270 -8.30 18.06 -7.67
N ILE A 271 -8.65 18.16 -8.95
CA ILE A 271 -7.69 18.17 -10.05
C ILE A 271 -6.65 19.29 -9.84
N LYS A 272 -7.09 20.53 -9.61
CA LYS A 272 -6.20 21.68 -9.37
C LYS A 272 -5.27 21.46 -8.17
N LEU A 273 -5.79 20.93 -7.06
CA LEU A 273 -5.00 20.67 -5.86
C LEU A 273 -3.95 19.58 -6.06
N LEU A 274 -4.33 18.45 -6.67
CA LEU A 274 -3.42 17.35 -6.94
C LEU A 274 -2.36 17.72 -7.98
N TYR A 275 -2.68 18.54 -8.98
CA TYR A 275 -1.65 19.10 -9.87
C TYR A 275 -0.69 20.03 -9.10
N LYS A 276 -1.21 20.91 -8.26
CA LYS A 276 -0.38 21.87 -7.50
C LYS A 276 0.61 21.18 -6.56
N TYR A 277 0.16 20.19 -5.80
CA TYR A 277 0.97 19.55 -4.76
C TYR A 277 1.54 18.19 -5.15
N GLY A 278 0.92 17.50 -6.10
CA GLY A 278 1.26 16.14 -6.47
C GLY A 278 1.96 15.97 -7.82
N ASN A 279 2.06 16.99 -8.68
CA ASN A 279 2.84 16.85 -9.93
C ASN A 279 4.34 16.60 -9.67
N LYS A 280 4.83 16.95 -8.47
CA LYS A 280 6.15 16.52 -7.97
C LYS A 280 6.20 15.06 -7.48
N LEU A 281 5.05 14.48 -7.13
CA LEU A 281 4.94 13.10 -6.63
C LEU A 281 4.98 12.07 -7.77
N TYR A 282 4.27 12.32 -8.88
CA TYR A 282 4.07 11.35 -9.97
C TYR A 282 3.87 12.05 -11.33
N ASN A 283 4.41 11.48 -12.40
CA ASN A 283 3.94 11.78 -13.76
C ASN A 283 2.58 11.09 -13.99
N PHE A 284 1.50 11.76 -13.56
CA PHE A 284 0.17 11.18 -13.41
C PHE A 284 -0.38 10.50 -14.67
N LYS A 285 -0.30 11.19 -15.82
CA LYS A 285 -0.82 10.67 -17.10
C LYS A 285 -0.02 9.45 -17.57
N GLY A 286 1.31 9.53 -17.46
CA GLY A 286 2.20 8.42 -17.83
C GLY A 286 1.97 7.18 -16.98
N LEU A 287 1.66 7.33 -15.69
CA LEU A 287 1.43 6.21 -14.79
C LEU A 287 0.13 5.44 -15.10
N TYR A 288 -0.97 6.16 -15.36
CA TYR A 288 -2.25 5.54 -15.76
C TYR A 288 -2.13 4.80 -17.10
N GLU A 289 -1.57 5.46 -18.11
CA GLU A 289 -1.34 4.86 -19.44
C GLU A 289 -0.40 3.65 -19.38
N TYR A 290 0.63 3.72 -18.53
CA TYR A 290 1.55 2.61 -18.31
C TYR A 290 0.82 1.38 -17.73
N LYS A 291 0.01 1.56 -16.69
CA LYS A 291 -0.73 0.47 -16.03
C LYS A 291 -1.77 -0.17 -16.95
N ASN A 292 -2.39 0.61 -17.84
CA ASN A 292 -3.35 0.08 -18.82
C ASN A 292 -2.77 -0.96 -19.78
N LYS A 293 -1.44 -1.03 -19.95
CA LYS A 293 -0.80 -2.12 -20.72
C LYS A 293 -1.14 -3.51 -20.20
N PHE A 294 -1.48 -3.62 -18.90
CA PHE A 294 -1.74 -4.88 -18.22
C PHE A 294 -3.23 -5.20 -18.10
N ALA A 295 -4.10 -4.42 -18.76
CA ALA A 295 -5.56 -4.56 -18.70
C ALA A 295 -6.11 -4.72 -17.27
N PRO A 296 -5.76 -3.82 -16.33
CA PRO A 296 -6.23 -3.94 -14.95
C PRO A 296 -7.72 -3.59 -14.83
N ASN A 297 -8.36 -4.15 -13.81
CA ASN A 297 -9.59 -3.62 -13.25
C ASN A 297 -9.24 -2.38 -12.41
N TRP A 298 -9.95 -1.28 -12.64
CA TRP A 298 -9.72 -0.02 -11.93
C TRP A 298 -10.69 0.12 -10.77
N GLU A 299 -10.17 0.31 -9.56
CA GLU A 299 -10.94 0.56 -8.36
C GLU A 299 -10.79 2.02 -7.90
N ASN A 300 -11.91 2.72 -7.72
CA ASN A 300 -11.87 4.12 -7.26
C ASN A 300 -11.23 4.24 -5.87
N VAL A 301 -10.40 5.28 -5.71
CA VAL A 301 -9.83 5.64 -4.40
C VAL A 301 -10.13 7.09 -4.04
N TYR A 302 -10.36 7.32 -2.75
CA TYR A 302 -10.92 8.56 -2.24
C TYR A 302 -10.01 9.21 -1.19
N LEU A 303 -10.03 10.54 -1.14
CA LEU A 303 -9.66 11.32 0.03
C LEU A 303 -10.95 11.63 0.78
N VAL A 304 -11.05 11.17 2.02
CA VAL A 304 -12.22 11.40 2.88
C VAL A 304 -11.82 12.32 4.00
N SER A 305 -12.49 13.48 4.09
CA SER A 305 -12.22 14.45 5.15
C SER A 305 -13.35 15.47 5.28
N GLN A 306 -13.26 16.34 6.27
CA GLN A 306 -14.14 17.51 6.36
C GLN A 306 -13.98 18.40 5.11
N ALA A 307 -15.11 18.81 4.51
CA ALA A 307 -15.14 19.49 3.22
C ALA A 307 -14.28 20.78 3.15
N ALA A 308 -14.22 21.55 4.24
CA ALA A 308 -13.47 22.80 4.30
C ALA A 308 -11.93 22.61 4.36
N ALA A 309 -11.46 21.38 4.62
CA ALA A 309 -10.05 21.09 4.89
C ALA A 309 -9.30 20.42 3.72
N THR A 310 -9.95 20.18 2.57
CA THR A 310 -9.36 19.41 1.45
C THR A 310 -8.00 19.96 0.99
N SER A 311 -7.87 21.28 0.82
CA SER A 311 -6.61 21.91 0.35
C SER A 311 -5.43 21.67 1.29
N ILE A 312 -5.63 21.83 2.59
CA ILE A 312 -4.57 21.62 3.59
C ILE A 312 -4.27 20.12 3.75
N ASN A 313 -5.27 19.25 3.64
CA ASN A 313 -5.07 17.80 3.69
C ASN A 313 -4.20 17.32 2.51
N VAL A 314 -4.46 17.79 1.29
CA VAL A 314 -3.64 17.46 0.12
C VAL A 314 -2.21 17.99 0.25
N ALA A 315 -2.04 19.21 0.77
CA ALA A 315 -0.70 19.77 0.99
C ALA A 315 0.09 18.99 2.06
N LEU A 316 -0.55 18.63 3.17
CA LEU A 316 0.07 17.83 4.24
C LEU A 316 0.42 16.43 3.75
N LEU A 317 -0.46 15.78 2.97
CA LEU A 317 -0.15 14.50 2.33
C LEU A 317 1.09 14.59 1.46
N ALA A 318 1.20 15.63 0.63
CA ALA A 318 2.39 15.83 -0.19
C ALA A 318 3.66 16.04 0.65
N LEU A 319 3.57 16.75 1.79
CA LEU A 319 4.71 16.94 2.69
C LEU A 319 5.12 15.63 3.38
N ILE A 320 4.14 14.91 3.95
CA ILE A 320 4.37 13.64 4.64
C ILE A 320 5.00 12.62 3.70
N ILE A 321 4.48 12.46 2.48
CA ILE A 321 5.01 11.48 1.52
C ILE A 321 6.45 11.81 1.10
N HIS A 322 6.85 13.09 1.07
CA HIS A 322 8.23 13.51 0.76
C HIS A 322 9.11 13.73 1.99
N SER A 323 8.56 13.59 3.20
CA SER A 323 9.35 13.69 4.43
C SER A 323 10.18 12.42 4.57
N ASN A 324 11.48 12.60 4.77
CA ASN A 324 12.37 11.51 5.12
C ASN A 324 12.48 11.52 6.65
N ASP A 325 11.44 11.04 7.33
CA ASP A 325 11.44 10.93 8.79
C ASP A 325 12.20 9.65 9.20
N SER A 326 13.48 9.59 8.84
CA SER A 326 14.44 8.64 9.41
C SER A 326 14.86 9.04 10.84
N ASN A 327 14.45 10.23 11.31
CA ASN A 327 14.60 10.66 12.69
C ASN A 327 13.32 10.40 13.49
N LYS A 328 13.41 9.34 14.30
CA LYS A 328 12.56 9.02 15.45
C LYS A 328 11.93 10.27 16.10
N GLN A 329 10.60 10.29 16.20
CA GLN A 329 9.95 10.76 17.41
C GLN A 329 9.37 9.54 18.12
N SER A 330 9.88 9.29 19.32
CA SER A 330 9.24 8.45 20.33
C SER A 330 7.74 8.78 20.39
N PRO A 331 6.84 7.80 20.49
CA PRO A 331 5.46 8.12 20.80
C PRO A 331 5.47 8.93 22.09
N SER A 332 4.87 10.12 22.05
CA SER A 332 4.33 10.69 23.26
C SER A 332 3.50 9.58 23.89
N GLN A 333 3.89 9.13 25.09
CA GLN A 333 3.14 8.15 25.85
C GLN A 333 1.76 8.75 26.12
N ILE A 334 0.83 8.53 25.21
CA ILE A 334 -0.59 8.53 25.55
C ILE A 334 -0.79 7.16 26.18
N PRO A 335 -1.09 7.08 27.50
CA PRO A 335 -1.31 5.79 28.11
C PRO A 335 -2.47 5.10 27.38
N PRO A 336 -2.45 3.76 27.24
CA PRO A 336 -3.61 3.04 26.74
C PRO A 336 -4.77 3.36 27.68
N LYS A 337 -5.70 4.22 27.23
CA LYS A 337 -6.94 4.41 27.94
C LYS A 337 -7.70 3.10 27.79
N HIS A 338 -7.70 2.29 28.85
CA HIS A 338 -8.67 1.23 29.03
C HIS A 338 -10.05 1.81 28.75
N PHE A 339 -10.74 1.29 27.74
CA PHE A 339 -12.18 1.49 27.59
C PHE A 339 -12.83 0.93 28.86
N ILE A 340 -13.14 1.79 29.82
CA ILE A 340 -13.97 1.41 30.96
C ILE A 340 -15.39 1.22 30.39
N HIS A 341 -15.82 -0.03 30.30
CA HIS A 341 -17.23 -0.39 30.16
C HIS A 341 -18.01 0.27 31.30
N LYS A 342 -18.61 1.43 31.05
CA LYS A 342 -19.68 1.94 31.92
C LYS A 342 -20.93 1.14 31.57
N VAL A 343 -21.08 -0.01 32.22
CA VAL A 343 -22.34 -0.76 32.26
C VAL A 343 -23.37 0.17 32.91
N LEU A 344 -24.33 0.63 32.10
CA LEU A 344 -25.56 1.26 32.60
C LEU A 344 -26.39 0.17 33.28
N SER A 345 -26.19 -0.04 34.58
CA SER A 345 -27.13 -0.80 35.39
C SER A 345 -28.38 0.05 35.62
N SER A 346 -29.49 -0.39 35.03
CA SER A 346 -30.83 0.12 35.30
C SER A 346 -31.20 -0.12 36.76
N LYS A 347 -31.33 0.95 37.56
CA LYS A 347 -32.08 0.88 38.81
C LYS A 347 -33.57 0.95 38.50
N LYS A 348 -34.23 -0.20 38.58
CA LYS A 348 -35.68 -0.28 38.86
C LYS A 348 -35.97 0.53 40.13
N ARG A 349 -36.87 1.51 40.04
CA ARG A 349 -37.55 2.08 41.21
C ARG A 349 -38.73 1.17 41.54
N ALA A 350 -38.77 0.71 42.78
CA ALA A 350 -40.02 0.41 43.47
C ALA A 350 -40.63 1.74 43.97
#